data_AF-A0A2N7S5U0-F1
#
_entry.id   AF-A0A2N7S5U0-F1
#
_cell.length_a   1.000
_cell.length_b   1.000
_cell.length_c   1.000
_cell.angle_alpha   90.00
_cell.angle_beta   90.00
_cell.angle_gamma   90.00
#
_symmetry.space_group_name_H-M   'P 1'
#
loop_
_entity.id
_entity.type
_entity.pdbx_description
1 polymer ?
#
loop_
_entity_poly.entity_id
_entity_poly.type
_entity_poly.pdbx_seq_one_letter_code
_entity_poly.pdbx_strand_id
1 'polypeptide(L)'
;MGQKIKRFGFGVGTALTVAFAITSCGLASEPTALSDEDQASIVELVQEQGTVIEAPTCSVEVFRIEDSTTYGWASCAPSSNESADAMAQVDAFPFRIDGQDLRRPDDGSKFDEDVKELFPEDLRSAINQHATGAGS
;
A
#
# COMPACT_ATOMS: atom_id res chain seq x y z
N MET A 1 55.91 -9.43 -58.39
CA MET A 1 56.74 -10.24 -57.47
C MET A 1 56.31 -9.86 -56.06
N GLY A 2 55.88 -10.69 -55.12
CA GLY A 2 55.62 -12.12 -54.99
C GLY A 2 54.65 -12.29 -53.79
N GLN A 3 53.75 -13.26 -53.83
CA GLN A 3 53.66 -14.40 -52.89
C GLN A 3 53.41 -14.05 -51.40
N LYS A 4 52.56 -14.72 -50.62
CA LYS A 4 51.55 -15.78 -50.76
C LYS A 4 51.15 -16.19 -49.31
N ILE A 5 49.85 -16.37 -49.01
CA ILE A 5 49.27 -17.37 -48.05
C ILE A 5 49.54 -17.04 -46.53
N LYS A 6 48.78 -17.38 -45.46
CA LYS A 6 47.72 -18.37 -45.16
C LYS A 6 46.97 -17.96 -43.87
N ARG A 7 45.71 -18.40 -43.79
CA ARG A 7 44.83 -18.51 -42.61
C ARG A 7 45.48 -19.20 -41.39
N PHE A 8 45.14 -18.79 -40.16
CA PHE A 8 44.36 -19.56 -39.15
C PHE A 8 44.48 -18.95 -37.73
N GLY A 9 43.41 -19.10 -36.92
CA GLY A 9 43.42 -18.88 -35.46
C GLY A 9 42.31 -17.91 -35.01
N PHE A 10 41.04 -18.31 -35.04
CA PHE A 10 40.32 -18.89 -33.90
C PHE A 10 40.40 -18.02 -32.63
N GLY A 11 39.45 -17.09 -32.51
CA GLY A 11 39.13 -16.38 -31.28
C GLY A 11 37.63 -16.33 -31.15
N VAL A 12 37.09 -17.27 -30.38
CA VAL A 12 35.67 -17.33 -29.97
C VAL A 12 35.39 -16.05 -29.17
N GLY A 13 34.71 -15.11 -29.80
CA GLY A 13 34.05 -13.99 -29.12
C GLY A 13 32.56 -14.21 -29.24
N THR A 14 31.97 -14.94 -28.29
CA THR A 14 30.52 -14.98 -28.10
C THR A 14 30.04 -13.57 -27.76
N ALA A 15 29.64 -12.81 -28.78
CA ALA A 15 28.82 -11.63 -28.59
C ALA A 15 27.42 -12.12 -28.19
N LEU A 16 27.23 -12.29 -26.89
CA LEU A 16 25.94 -12.55 -26.26
C LEU A 16 25.17 -11.23 -26.28
N THR A 17 24.63 -10.87 -27.45
CA THR A 17 23.65 -9.79 -27.57
C THR A 17 22.37 -10.28 -26.90
N VAL A 18 22.21 -9.94 -25.62
CA VAL A 18 20.94 -10.08 -24.91
C VAL A 18 19.97 -9.12 -25.61
N ALA A 19 19.16 -9.66 -26.52
CA ALA A 19 17.98 -8.99 -27.00
C ALA A 19 17.00 -8.92 -25.82
N PHE A 20 17.04 -7.81 -25.08
CA PHE A 20 15.91 -7.40 -24.25
C PHE A 20 14.78 -7.00 -25.20
N ALA A 21 14.07 -8.00 -25.70
CA ALA A 21 12.69 -7.83 -26.14
C ALA A 21 11.88 -7.56 -24.88
N ILE A 22 11.84 -6.29 -24.45
CA ILE A 22 10.82 -5.84 -23.51
C ILE A 22 9.54 -5.80 -24.33
N THR A 23 8.88 -6.94 -24.40
CA THR A 23 7.45 -7.01 -24.71
C THR A 23 6.73 -6.33 -23.55
N SER A 24 6.79 -5.00 -23.47
CA SER A 24 5.77 -4.23 -22.76
C SER A 24 4.54 -4.23 -23.65
N CYS A 25 3.94 -5.43 -23.75
CA CYS A 25 2.50 -5.56 -23.85
C CYS A 25 1.99 -4.89 -22.57
N GLY A 26 1.70 -3.59 -22.66
CA GLY A 26 1.04 -2.83 -21.61
C GLY A 26 -0.37 -3.39 -21.47
N LEU A 27 -0.45 -4.52 -20.77
CA LEU A 27 -1.67 -5.08 -20.24
C LEU A 27 -2.37 -3.95 -19.51
N ALA A 28 -3.57 -3.67 -19.99
CA ALA A 28 -4.53 -2.82 -19.33
C ALA A 28 -4.47 -3.13 -17.83
N SER A 29 -4.11 -2.12 -17.05
CA SER A 29 -3.95 -2.18 -15.60
C SER A 29 -5.16 -2.85 -14.97
N GLU A 30 -5.02 -4.13 -14.68
CA GLU A 30 -5.85 -4.83 -13.72
C GLU A 30 -5.67 -4.08 -12.39
N PRO A 31 -6.72 -3.85 -11.58
CA PRO A 31 -6.50 -3.27 -10.26
C PRO A 31 -5.49 -4.18 -9.57
N THR A 32 -4.34 -3.63 -9.19
CA THR A 32 -3.31 -4.36 -8.47
C THR A 32 -3.94 -4.77 -7.14
N ALA A 33 -4.54 -5.96 -7.11
CA ALA A 33 -4.96 -6.59 -5.89
C ALA A 33 -3.69 -6.72 -5.06
N LEU A 34 -3.68 -6.07 -3.89
CA LEU A 34 -2.62 -6.23 -2.91
C LEU A 34 -2.35 -7.72 -2.70
N SER A 35 -1.08 -8.09 -2.60
CA SER A 35 -0.73 -9.45 -2.20
C SER A 35 -1.14 -9.63 -0.73
N ASP A 36 -1.50 -10.85 -0.33
CA ASP A 36 -1.83 -11.15 1.07
C ASP A 36 -0.73 -10.70 2.05
N GLU A 37 0.54 -10.76 1.63
CA GLU A 37 1.70 -10.28 2.41
C GLU A 37 1.69 -8.75 2.61
N ASP A 38 1.39 -7.97 1.57
CA ASP A 38 1.32 -6.51 1.66
C ASP A 38 0.13 -6.09 2.54
N GLN A 39 -1.00 -6.79 2.39
CA GLN A 39 -2.18 -6.54 3.21
C GLN A 39 -1.91 -6.86 4.68
N ALA A 40 -1.24 -7.98 4.97
CA ALA A 40 -0.84 -8.34 6.33
C ALA A 40 0.09 -7.27 6.94
N SER A 41 1.08 -6.80 6.17
CA SER A 41 2.00 -5.75 6.63
C SER A 41 1.28 -4.43 6.94
N ILE A 42 0.31 -4.03 6.12
CA ILE A 42 -0.53 -2.84 6.39
C ILE A 42 -1.34 -3.04 7.68
N VAL A 43 -1.96 -4.22 7.84
CA VAL A 43 -2.76 -4.56 9.04
C VAL A 43 -1.88 -4.55 10.29
N GLU A 44 -0.65 -5.06 10.23
CA GLU A 44 0.31 -5.01 11.34
C GLU A 44 0.67 -3.55 11.68
N LEU A 45 1.05 -2.73 10.70
CA LEU A 45 1.36 -1.32 10.91
C LEU A 45 0.19 -0.54 11.53
N VAL A 46 -1.03 -0.79 11.08
CA VAL A 46 -2.25 -0.18 11.62
C VAL A 46 -2.53 -0.63 13.05
N GLN A 47 -2.31 -1.90 13.39
CA GLN A 47 -2.47 -2.39 14.76
C GLN A 47 -1.43 -1.80 15.71
N GLU A 48 -0.18 -1.63 15.25
CA GLU A 48 0.93 -1.13 16.09
C GLU A 48 0.92 0.39 16.27
N GLN A 49 0.59 1.14 15.21
CA GLN A 49 0.72 2.61 15.19
C GLN A 49 -0.62 3.34 15.03
N GLY A 50 -1.65 2.65 14.57
CA GLY A 50 -2.91 3.26 14.17
C GLY A 50 -3.88 3.49 15.32
N THR A 51 -3.81 2.74 16.41
CA THR A 51 -4.76 2.85 17.53
C THR A 51 -4.09 2.70 18.90
N VAL A 52 -4.77 3.17 19.94
CA VAL A 52 -4.34 3.08 21.35
C VAL A 52 -4.90 1.86 22.08
N ILE A 53 -5.74 1.06 21.41
CA ILE A 53 -6.33 -0.16 21.96
C ILE A 53 -5.22 -1.21 22.15
N GLU A 54 -5.15 -1.84 23.31
CA GLU A 54 -4.21 -2.94 23.56
C GLU A 54 -4.66 -4.21 22.81
N ALA A 55 -3.76 -4.81 22.02
CA ALA A 55 -4.04 -5.99 21.18
C ALA A 55 -5.33 -5.86 20.34
N PRO A 56 -5.43 -4.85 19.46
CA PRO A 56 -6.60 -4.65 18.61
C PRO A 56 -6.61 -5.70 17.50
N THR A 57 -7.80 -6.11 17.07
CA THR A 57 -7.98 -6.76 15.77
C THR A 57 -8.43 -5.68 14.79
N CYS A 58 -7.59 -5.35 13.81
CA CYS A 58 -7.90 -4.33 12.81
C CYS A 58 -8.24 -4.95 11.46
N SER A 59 -9.29 -4.42 10.83
CA SER A 59 -9.62 -4.64 9.42
C SER A 59 -9.26 -3.39 8.64
N VAL A 60 -8.55 -3.55 7.52
CA VAL A 60 -8.12 -2.45 6.67
C VAL A 60 -8.75 -2.59 5.29
N GLU A 61 -9.20 -1.46 4.76
CA GLU A 61 -9.67 -1.32 3.39
C GLU A 61 -8.78 -0.30 2.67
N VAL A 62 -8.10 -0.75 1.62
CA VAL A 62 -7.21 0.13 0.86
C VAL A 62 -7.98 0.74 -0.29
N PHE A 63 -8.01 2.07 -0.35
CA PHE A 63 -8.67 2.83 -1.40
C PHE A 63 -7.76 3.02 -2.61
N ARG A 64 -6.48 3.32 -2.37
CA ARG A 64 -5.51 3.59 -3.41
C ARG A 64 -4.09 3.36 -2.91
N ILE A 65 -3.22 2.92 -3.82
CA ILE A 65 -1.78 2.92 -3.66
C ILE A 65 -1.20 3.79 -4.78
N GLU A 66 -0.45 4.83 -4.43
CA GLU A 66 0.29 5.65 -5.39
C GLU A 66 1.76 5.63 -5.01
N ASP A 67 2.61 5.18 -5.94
CA ASP A 67 4.05 5.02 -5.76
C ASP A 67 4.41 4.15 -4.54
N SER A 68 4.63 4.77 -3.39
CA SER A 68 4.95 4.11 -2.10
C SER A 68 4.07 4.62 -0.96
N THR A 69 2.97 5.29 -1.31
CA THR A 69 1.98 5.79 -0.36
C THR A 69 0.68 5.01 -0.51
N THR A 70 0.22 4.43 0.59
CA THR A 70 -1.04 3.70 0.68
C THR A 70 -2.07 4.55 1.41
N TYR A 71 -3.25 4.68 0.84
CA TYR A 71 -4.38 5.38 1.44
C TYR A 71 -5.52 4.41 1.69
N GLY A 72 -6.11 4.45 2.88
CA GLY A 72 -7.17 3.52 3.23
C GLY A 72 -7.96 3.92 4.46
N TRP A 73 -8.80 2.98 4.88
CA TRP A 73 -9.60 3.06 6.09
C TRP A 73 -9.31 1.86 6.98
N ALA A 74 -9.12 2.11 8.26
CA ALA A 74 -8.93 1.10 9.28
C ALA A 74 -10.13 1.07 10.22
N SER A 75 -10.53 -0.12 10.64
CA SER A 75 -11.48 -0.36 11.71
C SER A 75 -10.88 -1.34 12.69
N CYS A 76 -10.55 -0.86 13.87
CA CYS A 76 -9.91 -1.61 14.94
C CYS A 76 -10.92 -1.85 16.06
N ALA A 77 -11.03 -3.09 16.51
CA ALA A 77 -11.82 -3.46 17.67
C ALA A 77 -10.95 -4.21 18.68
N PRO A 78 -11.23 -4.14 19.99
CA PRO A 78 -10.52 -4.97 20.94
C PRO A 78 -10.76 -6.44 20.64
N SER A 79 -9.72 -7.25 20.85
CA SER A 79 -9.80 -8.70 20.65
C SER A 79 -10.90 -9.29 21.53
N SER A 80 -11.72 -10.18 20.96
CA SER A 80 -12.97 -10.77 21.53
C SER A 80 -12.87 -11.42 22.93
N ASN A 81 -11.69 -11.46 23.54
CA ASN A 81 -11.48 -11.89 24.93
C ASN A 81 -11.72 -10.76 25.95
N GLU A 82 -11.89 -9.52 25.49
CA GLU A 82 -12.17 -8.35 26.32
C GLU A 82 -13.69 -8.23 26.58
N SER A 83 -14.08 -7.61 27.69
CA SER A 83 -15.47 -7.55 28.18
C SER A 83 -16.43 -6.87 27.18
N ALA A 84 -17.75 -7.14 27.28
CA ALA A 84 -18.76 -6.55 26.39
C ALA A 84 -18.73 -5.00 26.36
N ASP A 85 -18.29 -4.36 27.45
CA ASP A 85 -18.06 -2.90 27.53
C ASP A 85 -16.84 -2.42 26.72
N ALA A 86 -15.86 -3.29 26.45
CA ALA A 86 -14.71 -2.99 25.60
C ALA A 86 -15.09 -3.03 24.11
N MET A 87 -16.03 -3.91 23.71
CA MET A 87 -16.51 -3.98 22.32
C MET A 87 -17.21 -2.70 21.83
N ALA A 88 -17.55 -1.77 22.74
CA ALA A 88 -18.04 -0.44 22.38
C ALA A 88 -16.92 0.53 21.95
N GLN A 89 -15.65 0.15 22.13
CA GLN A 89 -14.46 0.95 21.76
C GLN A 89 -13.94 0.52 20.40
N VAL A 90 -14.80 0.54 19.38
CA VAL A 90 -14.34 0.39 17.99
C VAL A 90 -13.72 1.71 17.55
N ASP A 91 -12.46 1.68 17.16
CA ASP A 91 -11.72 2.83 16.64
C ASP A 91 -11.64 2.71 15.11
N ALA A 92 -12.33 3.60 14.41
CA ALA A 92 -12.39 3.58 12.95
C ALA A 92 -11.91 4.91 12.39
N PHE A 93 -10.87 4.87 11.56
CA PHE A 93 -10.17 6.06 11.11
C PHE A 93 -9.58 5.86 9.71
N PRO A 94 -9.46 6.94 8.92
CA PRO A 94 -8.70 6.89 7.68
C PRO A 94 -7.20 6.91 7.99
N PHE A 95 -6.41 6.22 7.18
CA PHE A 95 -4.96 6.19 7.32
C PHE A 95 -4.26 6.45 5.99
N ARG A 96 -3.07 7.01 6.11
CA ARG A 96 -2.08 7.15 5.05
C ARG A 96 -0.80 6.50 5.53
N ILE A 97 -0.22 5.62 4.74
CA ILE A 97 1.08 5.00 5.02
C ILE A 97 2.05 5.48 3.96
N ASP A 98 3.12 6.16 4.35
CA ASP A 98 4.24 6.52 3.48
C ASP A 98 5.41 5.58 3.80
N GLY A 99 5.57 4.51 3.03
CA GLY A 99 6.53 3.44 3.34
C GLY A 99 6.18 2.67 4.62
N GLN A 100 6.73 3.07 5.77
CA GLN A 100 6.49 2.45 7.09
C GLN A 100 5.91 3.44 8.12
N ASP A 101 5.77 4.71 7.75
CA ASP A 101 5.19 5.74 8.61
C ASP A 101 3.68 5.80 8.41
N LEU A 102 2.92 5.44 9.44
CA LEU A 102 1.47 5.59 9.45
C LEU A 102 1.10 6.99 9.95
N ARG A 103 0.25 7.66 9.18
CA ARG A 103 -0.37 8.94 9.53
C ARG A 103 -1.88 8.80 9.50
N ARG A 104 -2.52 9.23 10.58
CA ARG A 104 -3.98 9.36 10.67
C ARG A 104 -4.32 10.81 11.03
N PRO A 105 -5.46 11.34 10.57
CA PRO A 105 -5.94 12.64 11.04
C PRO A 105 -6.30 12.57 12.53
N ASP A 106 -6.22 13.71 13.22
CA ASP A 106 -6.73 13.81 14.59
C ASP A 106 -8.26 13.70 14.62
N ASP A 107 -8.76 13.08 15.68
CA ASP A 107 -10.19 13.00 15.94
C ASP A 107 -10.78 14.37 16.33
N GLY A 108 -12.05 14.58 15.97
CA GLY A 108 -12.81 15.76 16.38
C GLY A 108 -12.71 16.93 15.40
N SER A 109 -12.58 18.16 15.91
CA SER A 109 -12.75 19.39 15.11
C SER A 109 -11.67 19.63 14.06
N LYS A 110 -10.54 18.92 14.13
CA LYS A 110 -9.44 19.01 13.16
C LYS A 110 -9.50 17.94 12.08
N PHE A 111 -10.36 16.94 12.22
CA PHE A 111 -10.47 15.81 11.30
C PHE A 111 -10.59 16.27 9.84
N ASP A 112 -11.51 17.18 9.54
CA ASP A 112 -11.72 17.70 8.18
C ASP A 112 -10.52 18.48 7.61
N GLU A 113 -9.72 19.12 8.47
CA GLU A 113 -8.52 19.85 8.07
C GLU A 113 -7.40 18.86 7.75
N ASP A 114 -7.14 17.94 8.67
CA ASP A 114 -6.11 16.91 8.51
C ASP A 114 -6.43 15.97 7.34
N VAL A 115 -7.70 15.63 7.12
CA VAL A 115 -8.11 14.84 5.94
C VAL A 115 -7.79 15.60 4.65
N LYS A 116 -7.91 16.93 4.63
CA LYS A 116 -7.55 17.72 3.45
C LYS A 116 -6.04 17.79 3.25
N GLU A 117 -5.26 17.83 4.31
CA GLU A 117 -3.80 17.87 4.24
C GLU A 117 -3.18 16.52 3.89
N LEU A 118 -3.68 15.44 4.49
CA LEU A 118 -3.13 14.10 4.35
C LEU A 118 -3.57 13.41 3.06
N PHE A 119 -4.81 13.66 2.61
CA PHE A 119 -5.41 12.91 1.50
C PHE A 119 -5.69 13.77 0.27
N PRO A 120 -5.47 13.19 -0.94
CA PRO A 120 -5.85 13.84 -2.19
C PRO A 120 -7.36 14.05 -2.27
N GLU A 121 -7.78 15.10 -2.97
CA GLU A 121 -9.17 15.56 -3.00
C GLU A 121 -10.17 14.48 -3.45
N ASP A 122 -9.76 13.60 -4.36
CA ASP A 122 -10.62 12.54 -4.87
C ASP A 122 -10.97 11.47 -3.81
N LEU A 123 -10.07 11.22 -2.84
CA LEU A 123 -10.29 10.24 -1.77
C LEU A 123 -11.08 10.82 -0.59
N ARG A 124 -11.13 12.15 -0.44
CA ARG A 124 -11.86 12.82 0.66
C ARG A 124 -13.33 12.45 0.68
N SER A 125 -13.94 12.20 -0.47
CA SER A 125 -15.35 11.79 -0.56
C SER A 125 -15.57 10.36 -0.09
N ALA A 126 -14.62 9.44 -0.35
CA ALA A 126 -14.69 8.06 0.14
C ALA A 126 -14.49 8.02 1.67
N ILE A 127 -13.51 8.78 2.18
CA ILE A 127 -13.23 8.92 3.62
C ILE A 127 -14.45 9.46 4.37
N ASN A 128 -15.06 10.53 3.87
CA ASN A 128 -16.26 11.10 4.49
C ASN A 128 -17.44 10.12 4.50
N GLN A 129 -17.59 9.29 3.46
CA GLN A 129 -18.64 8.27 3.43
C GLN A 129 -18.41 7.19 4.49
N HIS A 130 -17.17 6.72 4.69
CA HIS A 130 -16.86 5.79 5.77
C HIS A 130 -17.05 6.42 7.16
N ALA A 131 -16.59 7.66 7.35
CA ALA A 131 -16.75 8.38 8.60
C ALA A 131 -18.22 8.62 8.97
N THR A 132 -19.08 8.90 7.98
CA THR A 132 -20.51 9.12 8.20
C THR A 132 -21.28 7.80 8.33
N GLY A 133 -20.88 6.76 7.60
CA GLY A 133 -21.50 5.43 7.62
C GLY A 133 -21.21 4.63 8.90
N ALA A 134 -20.11 4.93 9.60
CA ALA A 134 -19.83 4.38 10.94
C ALA A 134 -20.74 4.96 12.05
N GLY A 135 -21.56 5.98 11.74
CA GLY A 135 -22.39 6.70 12.70
C GLY A 135 -23.91 6.48 12.63
N SER A 136 -24.39 5.47 11.89
CA SER A 136 -25.83 5.17 11.76
C SER A 136 -26.25 3.82 12.37
#